data_AF-A0A1X0JGG9-F1
#
_entry.id   AF-A0A1X0JGG9-F1
#
_cell.length_a   1.000
_cell.length_b   1.000
_cell.length_c   1.000
_cell.angle_alpha   90.00
_cell.angle_beta   90.00
_cell.angle_gamma   90.00
#
_symmetry.space_group_name_H-M   'P 1'
#
loop_
_entity.id
_entity.type
_entity.pdbx_description
1 polymer ?
#
loop_
_entity_poly.entity_id
_entity_poly.type
_entity_poly.pdbx_seq_one_letter_code
_entity_poly.pdbx_strand_id
1 'polypeptide(L)' 'RAVSAVDEIFARSGGNAARMDKPLQRYWRDVHVGQMHAIHVPGTIYHASALSSLGVDPQGPLRAMI' A
#
# COMPACT_ATOMS: atom_id res chain seq x y z
N ARG A 1 4.31 -0.44 -5.21
CA ARG A 1 3.13 0.39 -5.59
C ARG A 1 3.32 1.81 -5.05
N ALA A 2 2.41 2.76 -5.29
CA ALA A 2 2.58 4.21 -5.05
C ALA A 2 3.36 4.61 -3.77
N VAL A 3 3.09 3.99 -2.62
CA VAL A 3 3.85 4.22 -1.36
C VAL A 3 5.35 3.97 -1.55
N SER A 4 5.74 2.86 -2.17
CA SER A 4 7.15 2.57 -2.51
C SER A 4 7.75 3.63 -3.43
N ALA A 5 6.97 4.22 -4.35
CA ALA A 5 7.48 5.31 -5.19
C ALA A 5 7.72 6.59 -4.36
N VAL A 6 6.87 6.86 -3.36
CA VAL A 6 7.08 7.94 -2.39
C VAL A 6 8.33 7.68 -1.56
N ASP A 7 8.59 6.42 -1.15
CA ASP A 7 9.82 6.04 -0.45
C ASP A 7 11.07 6.34 -1.27
N GLU A 8 11.07 5.95 -2.55
CA GLU A 8 12.22 6.20 -3.44
C GLU A 8 12.52 7.71 -3.59
N ILE A 9 11.47 8.55 -3.66
CA ILE A 9 11.63 10.00 -3.69
C ILE A 9 12.18 10.52 -2.37
N PHE A 10 11.58 10.10 -1.24
CA PHE A 10 11.94 10.59 0.08
C PHE A 10 13.40 10.24 0.43
N ALA A 11 13.82 9.00 0.17
CA ALA A 11 15.18 8.52 0.42
C ALA A 11 16.26 9.31 -0.33
N ARG A 12 15.91 9.96 -1.45
CA ARG A 12 16.83 10.76 -2.29
C ARG A 12 16.71 12.27 -2.10
N SER A 13 15.86 12.72 -1.18
CA SER A 13 15.60 14.16 -0.97
C SER A 13 16.51 14.81 0.08
N GLY A 14 17.43 14.05 0.70
CA GLY A 14 18.39 14.52 1.69
C GLY A 14 17.77 14.90 3.04
N GLY A 15 18.62 15.19 4.04
CA GLY A 15 18.17 15.45 5.43
C GLY A 15 17.22 16.64 5.59
N ASN A 16 17.28 17.63 4.69
CA ASN A 16 16.39 18.80 4.71
C ASN A 16 14.92 18.40 4.53
N ALA A 17 14.64 17.32 3.79
CA ALA A 17 13.28 16.82 3.55
C ALA A 17 12.58 16.30 4.82
N ALA A 18 13.35 15.88 5.82
CA ALA A 18 12.84 15.37 7.09
C ALA A 18 12.45 16.47 8.08
N ARG A 19 12.81 17.74 7.82
CA ARG A 19 12.48 18.83 8.73
C ARG A 19 10.97 19.10 8.74
N MET A 20 10.44 19.39 9.93
CA MET A 20 9.00 19.58 10.12
C MET A 20 8.42 20.82 9.40
N ASP A 21 9.28 21.80 9.08
CA ASP A 21 8.92 22.98 8.29
C ASP A 21 8.81 22.68 6.78
N LYS A 22 9.16 21.47 6.34
CA LYS A 22 9.02 21.02 4.95
C LYS A 22 7.80 20.11 4.78
N PRO A 23 7.10 20.18 3.64
CA PRO A 23 5.89 19.40 3.42
C PRO A 23 6.18 17.93 3.08
N LEU A 24 7.36 17.59 2.55
CA LEU A 24 7.61 16.26 1.98
C LEU A 24 7.48 15.13 3.01
N GLN A 25 8.05 15.28 4.21
CA GLN A 25 7.90 14.29 5.28
C GLN A 25 6.45 14.08 5.72
N ARG A 26 5.58 15.09 5.54
CA ARG A 26 4.16 14.97 5.85
C ARG A 26 3.50 14.02 4.87
N TYR A 27 3.67 14.25 3.57
CA TYR A 27 3.12 13.35 2.55
C TYR A 27 3.68 11.94 2.68
N TRP A 28 4.98 11.78 2.97
CA TRP A 28 5.57 10.47 3.22
C TRP A 28 4.89 9.76 4.40
N ARG A 29 4.67 10.43 5.54
CA ARG A 29 3.93 9.84 6.67
C ARG A 29 2.46 9.57 6.34
N ASP A 30 1.79 10.50 5.69
CA ASP A 30 0.36 10.42 5.38
C ASP A 30 0.05 9.21 4.50
N VAL A 31 0.87 8.95 3.47
CA VAL A 31 0.66 7.78 2.60
C VAL A 31 0.89 6.47 3.35
N HIS A 32 1.82 6.43 4.31
CA HIS A 32 2.05 5.24 5.15
C HIS A 32 0.88 4.98 6.09
N VAL A 33 0.30 6.02 6.68
CA VAL A 33 -0.92 5.88 7.49
C VAL A 33 -2.09 5.40 6.62
N GLY A 34 -2.26 5.97 5.42
CA GLY A 34 -3.27 5.52 4.47
C GLY A 34 -3.10 4.06 4.03
N GLN A 35 -1.86 3.60 3.89
CA GLN A 35 -1.54 2.20 3.54
C GLN A 35 -2.00 1.19 4.61
N MET A 36 -2.19 1.62 5.86
CA MET A 36 -2.68 0.76 6.95
C MET A 36 -4.19 0.53 6.90
N HIS A 37 -4.93 1.20 6.02
CA HIS A 37 -6.36 0.95 5.86
C HIS A 37 -6.62 -0.49 5.41
N ALA A 38 -7.63 -1.16 5.97
CA ALA A 38 -7.91 -2.58 5.74
C ALA A 38 -8.07 -2.97 4.26
N ILE A 39 -8.53 -2.04 3.42
CA ILE A 39 -8.69 -2.26 1.96
C ILE A 39 -7.36 -2.48 1.23
N HIS A 40 -6.23 -2.10 1.85
CA HIS A 40 -4.91 -2.24 1.26
C HIS A 40 -4.21 -3.54 1.69
N VAL A 41 -4.87 -4.42 2.46
CA VAL A 41 -4.34 -5.73 2.84
C VAL A 41 -4.27 -6.64 1.60
N PRO A 42 -3.08 -7.05 1.14
CA PRO A 42 -2.93 -7.69 -0.17
C PRO A 42 -3.21 -9.20 -0.20
N GLY A 43 -2.91 -9.92 0.89
CA GLY A 43 -2.74 -11.38 0.87
C GLY A 43 -3.96 -12.18 0.38
N THR A 44 -5.11 -12.00 1.03
CA THR A 44 -6.35 -12.74 0.70
C THR A 44 -6.89 -12.36 -0.67
N ILE A 45 -6.82 -11.07 -1.04
CA ILE A 45 -7.32 -10.56 -2.32
C ILE A 45 -6.46 -11.06 -3.49
N TYR A 46 -5.14 -11.03 -3.37
CA TYR A 46 -4.25 -11.57 -4.41
C TYR A 46 -4.41 -13.08 -4.57
N HIS A 47 -4.60 -13.81 -3.46
CA HIS A 47 -4.88 -15.24 -3.52
C HIS A 47 -6.22 -15.52 -4.23
N ALA A 48 -7.31 -14.86 -3.82
CA ALA A 48 -8.61 -15.02 -4.46
C ALA A 48 -8.58 -14.65 -5.95
N SER A 49 -7.92 -13.55 -6.31
CA SER A 49 -7.76 -13.15 -7.71
C SER A 49 -6.98 -14.21 -8.51
N ALA A 50 -5.92 -14.79 -7.95
CA ALA A 50 -5.14 -15.82 -8.62
C ALA A 50 -5.95 -17.11 -8.84
N LEU A 51 -6.72 -17.55 -7.82
CA LEU A 51 -7.63 -18.69 -7.94
C LEU A 51 -8.64 -18.48 -9.08
N SER A 52 -9.30 -17.32 -9.09
CA SER A 52 -10.27 -16.98 -10.14
C SER A 52 -9.63 -16.97 -11.53
N SER A 53 -8.40 -16.43 -11.67
CA SER A 53 -7.66 -16.47 -12.95
C SER A 53 -7.28 -17.89 -13.39
N LEU A 54 -7.19 -18.84 -12.46
CA LEU A 54 -6.96 -20.26 -12.74
C LEU A 54 -8.26 -21.06 -12.91
N GLY A 55 -9.41 -20.41 -12.89
CA GLY A 55 -10.73 -21.06 -13.03
C GLY A 55 -11.24 -21.73 -11.75
N VAL A 56 -10.66 -21.43 -10.59
CA VAL A 56 -11.09 -21.94 -9.28
C VAL A 56 -11.90 -20.87 -8.56
N ASP A 57 -13.11 -21.22 -8.10
CA ASP A 57 -13.97 -20.28 -7.37
C ASP A 57 -13.49 -20.10 -5.91
N PRO A 58 -13.12 -18.88 -5.47
CA PRO A 58 -12.71 -18.63 -4.09
C PRO A 58 -13.86 -18.87 -3.11
N GLN A 59 -13.59 -19.50 -1.96
CA GLN A 59 -14.59 -19.85 -0.95
C GLN A 59 -14.33 -19.20 0.41
N GLY A 60 -15.40 -19.07 1.20
CA GLY A 60 -15.34 -18.61 2.58
C GLY A 60 -14.68 -17.22 2.70
N PRO A 61 -13.70 -17.04 3.61
CA PRO A 61 -13.02 -15.76 3.82
C PRO A 61 -12.33 -15.18 2.58
N LEU A 62 -12.03 -15.99 1.55
CA LEU A 62 -11.44 -15.50 0.29
C LEU A 62 -12.42 -14.72 -0.58
N ARG A 63 -13.72 -14.74 -0.27
CA ARG A 63 -14.74 -13.90 -0.90
C ARG A 63 -14.99 -12.59 -0.15
N ALA A 64 -14.29 -12.35 0.97
CA ALA A 64 -14.45 -11.10 1.69
C ALA A 64 -13.90 -9.95 0.84
N MET A 65 -14.69 -8.88 0.70
CA MET A 65 -14.31 -7.64 0.01
C MET A 65 -14.10 -7.77 -1.52
N ILE A 66 -14.76 -8.74 -2.19
CA ILE A 66 -14.72 -8.96 -3.65
C ILE A 66 -16.07 -9.44 -4.18
#